data_AF-A0A7J8JE01-F1
#
_entry.id   AF-A0A7J8JE01-F1
#
_cell.length_a   1.000
_cell.length_b   1.000
_cell.length_c   1.000
_cell.angle_alpha   90.00
_cell.angle_beta   90.00
_cell.angle_gamma   90.00
#
_symmetry.space_group_name_H-M   'P 1'
#
loop_
_entity.id
_entity.type
_entity.pdbx_description
1 polymer ?
#
loop_
_entity_poly.entity_id
_entity_poly.type
_entity_poly.pdbx_seq_one_letter_code
_entity_poly.pdbx_strand_id
1 'polypeptide(L)'
;MGKDTVIAKQKKNNEYCLQDIDDKLSKSTDDDGEDDTNDEDDEDSNPNKNIHAPLELMAEFLRAEMSQDYHLAKKLCQMILIYEPENPEAKEFFSLIEEMLLMEKARNLEEDDQGSEEESSGESEGESSELSEESSDECEDE
;
A
#
# COMPACT_ATOMS: atom_id res chain seq x y z
N MET A 1 18.76 -51.06 -17.56
CA MET A 1 17.94 -49.84 -17.80
C MET A 1 18.62 -48.69 -17.05
N GLY A 2 19.67 -48.13 -17.65
CA GLY A 2 20.44 -47.02 -17.08
C GLY A 2 19.89 -45.72 -17.66
N LYS A 3 19.43 -44.83 -16.78
CA LYS A 3 18.83 -43.55 -17.15
C LYS A 3 19.90 -42.46 -17.05
N ASP A 4 20.30 -41.94 -18.20
CA ASP A 4 21.06 -40.71 -18.37
C ASP A 4 20.37 -39.54 -17.65
N THR A 5 21.15 -38.69 -16.99
CA THR A 5 20.74 -37.30 -16.75
C THR A 5 21.99 -36.42 -16.76
N VAL A 6 22.32 -35.92 -17.95
CA VAL A 6 23.29 -34.85 -18.17
C VAL A 6 22.61 -33.53 -17.77
N ILE A 7 22.94 -32.99 -16.60
CA ILE A 7 22.48 -31.65 -16.20
C ILE A 7 23.44 -30.63 -16.80
N ALA A 8 23.00 -30.02 -17.90
CA ALA A 8 23.68 -28.91 -18.54
C ALA A 8 23.66 -27.67 -17.63
N LYS A 9 24.84 -27.14 -17.31
CA LYS A 9 25.01 -25.83 -16.65
C LYS A 9 24.67 -24.73 -17.66
N GLN A 10 23.53 -24.05 -17.47
CA GLN A 10 23.22 -22.84 -18.22
C GLN A 10 23.54 -21.60 -17.36
N LYS A 11 24.75 -21.07 -17.55
CA LYS A 11 25.15 -19.71 -17.15
C LYS A 11 24.85 -18.80 -18.34
N LYS A 12 23.88 -17.90 -18.21
CA LYS A 12 23.62 -16.78 -19.14
C LYS A 12 23.25 -15.58 -18.26
N ASN A 13 24.23 -14.78 -17.84
CA ASN A 13 24.77 -13.61 -18.55
C ASN A 13 23.70 -12.51 -18.65
N ASN A 14 23.63 -11.66 -17.62
CA ASN A 14 22.90 -10.40 -17.62
C ASN A 14 23.61 -9.44 -18.58
N GLU A 15 23.03 -9.21 -19.75
CA GLU A 15 23.43 -8.14 -20.66
C GLU A 15 22.47 -6.97 -20.44
N TYR A 16 22.92 -6.01 -19.64
CA TYR A 16 22.26 -4.73 -19.44
C TYR A 16 22.56 -3.87 -20.67
N CYS A 17 21.68 -3.91 -21.68
CA CYS A 17 21.80 -3.07 -22.86
C CYS A 17 21.06 -1.75 -22.60
N LEU A 18 21.77 -0.78 -22.01
CA LEU A 18 21.34 0.62 -22.05
C LEU A 18 21.40 1.06 -23.52
N GLN A 19 20.24 1.16 -24.15
CA GLN A 19 20.13 1.74 -25.48
C GLN A 19 19.96 3.25 -25.32
N ASP A 20 21.02 3.96 -25.68
CA ASP A 20 21.08 5.41 -25.86
C ASP A 20 19.88 5.89 -26.69
N ILE A 21 19.03 6.72 -26.10
CA ILE A 21 18.00 7.46 -26.81
C ILE A 21 18.52 8.88 -26.97
N ASP A 22 19.51 9.03 -27.85
CA ASP A 22 19.94 10.33 -28.32
C ASP A 22 19.06 10.74 -29.52
N ASP A 23 18.76 12.05 -29.56
CA ASP A 23 18.32 12.78 -30.75
C ASP A 23 16.91 12.50 -31.30
N LYS A 24 15.94 13.33 -30.87
CA LYS A 24 14.85 13.88 -31.73
C LYS A 24 14.10 15.01 -31.03
N LEU A 25 14.85 16.06 -30.71
CA LEU A 25 14.34 17.38 -30.39
C LEU A 25 13.91 18.03 -31.72
N SER A 26 12.62 18.06 -32.05
CA SER A 26 12.01 19.00 -33.02
C SER A 26 10.50 18.77 -33.18
N LYS A 27 9.68 19.71 -32.69
CA LYS A 27 8.79 20.53 -33.53
C LYS A 27 8.01 21.52 -32.66
N SER A 28 8.37 22.80 -32.77
CA SER A 28 7.56 23.94 -32.35
C SER A 28 6.43 24.16 -33.36
N THR A 29 5.21 24.30 -32.88
CA THR A 29 4.14 25.03 -33.57
C THR A 29 3.61 26.06 -32.59
N ASP A 30 3.90 27.30 -32.91
CA ASP A 30 3.29 28.52 -32.39
C ASP A 30 1.84 28.52 -32.89
N ASP A 31 0.88 28.52 -31.97
CA ASP A 31 -0.53 28.80 -32.28
C ASP A 31 -1.03 29.81 -31.25
N ASP A 32 -1.09 31.04 -31.74
CA ASP A 32 -1.56 32.25 -31.09
C ASP A 32 -3.09 32.21 -31.05
N GLY A 33 -3.64 31.97 -29.86
CA GLY A 33 -5.07 31.81 -29.62
C GLY A 33 -5.49 32.58 -28.39
N GLU A 34 -5.65 33.88 -28.57
CA GLU A 34 -6.26 34.81 -27.63
C GLU A 34 -7.79 34.71 -27.68
N ASP A 35 -8.42 34.34 -26.55
CA ASP A 35 -9.84 34.62 -26.29
C ASP A 35 -10.06 34.80 -24.78
N ASP A 36 -10.05 36.06 -24.35
CA ASP A 36 -10.66 36.53 -23.11
C ASP A 36 -12.18 36.36 -23.23
N THR A 37 -12.79 35.58 -22.33
CA THR A 37 -14.07 35.82 -21.63
C THR A 37 -14.77 34.51 -21.28
N ASN A 38 -14.88 34.22 -19.98
CA ASN A 38 -16.16 34.16 -19.28
C ASN A 38 -15.93 33.65 -17.85
N ASP A 39 -16.05 34.60 -16.93
CA ASP A 39 -16.26 34.41 -15.50
C ASP A 39 -17.73 33.97 -15.35
N GLU A 40 -17.97 32.67 -15.42
CA GLU A 40 -19.26 32.06 -15.11
C GLU A 40 -19.06 31.14 -13.91
N ASP A 41 -19.57 31.61 -12.76
CA ASP A 41 -19.85 30.86 -11.54
C ASP A 41 -20.67 29.60 -11.89
N ASP A 42 -20.01 28.52 -12.27
CA ASP A 42 -20.58 27.18 -12.26
C ASP A 42 -20.12 26.48 -10.99
N GLU A 43 -20.99 26.55 -9.98
CA GLU A 43 -20.97 25.76 -8.75
C GLU A 43 -21.29 24.27 -9.05
N ASP A 44 -20.70 23.71 -10.12
CA ASP A 44 -20.74 22.28 -10.40
C ASP A 44 -19.61 21.64 -9.58
N SER A 45 -19.99 21.15 -8.41
CA SER A 45 -19.16 20.29 -7.57
C SER A 45 -18.91 18.95 -8.27
N ASN A 46 -18.12 18.98 -9.34
CA ASN A 46 -17.41 17.81 -9.81
C ASN A 46 -16.46 17.41 -8.66
N PRO A 47 -16.66 16.26 -8.00
CA PRO A 47 -15.73 15.80 -6.95
C PRO A 47 -14.34 15.51 -7.53
N ASN A 48 -14.20 15.49 -8.85
CA ASN A 48 -12.95 15.28 -9.58
C ASN A 48 -12.11 16.56 -9.71
N LYS A 49 -12.17 17.48 -8.75
CA LYS A 49 -11.05 18.41 -8.56
C LYS A 49 -9.86 17.48 -8.30
N ASN A 50 -8.81 17.51 -9.14
CA ASN A 50 -7.59 16.73 -8.94
C ASN A 50 -6.95 17.16 -7.60
N ILE A 51 -7.45 16.61 -6.50
CA ILE A 51 -6.95 16.88 -5.17
C ILE A 51 -5.80 15.92 -4.96
N HIS A 52 -4.59 16.46 -5.00
CA HIS A 52 -3.40 15.68 -4.67
C HIS A 52 -3.29 15.48 -3.16
N ALA A 53 -2.73 14.33 -2.78
CA ALA A 53 -2.40 14.07 -1.39
C ALA A 53 -1.41 15.13 -0.87
N PRO A 54 -1.47 15.50 0.41
CA PRO A 54 -0.52 16.47 0.99
C PRO A 54 0.92 15.93 0.96
N LEU A 55 1.91 16.75 0.59
CA LEU A 55 3.31 16.31 0.50
C LEU A 55 3.84 15.63 1.77
N GLU A 56 3.41 16.10 2.94
CA GLU A 56 3.75 15.50 4.23
C GLU A 56 3.28 14.04 4.33
N LEU A 57 2.08 13.73 3.82
CA LEU A 57 1.53 12.38 3.78
C LEU A 57 2.36 11.46 2.88
N MET A 58 2.75 11.93 1.68
CA MET A 58 3.63 11.14 0.81
C MET A 58 5.01 10.92 1.42
N ALA A 59 5.59 11.94 2.06
CA ALA A 59 6.89 11.82 2.71
C ALA A 59 6.86 10.85 3.89
N GLU A 60 5.78 10.86 4.68
CA GLU A 60 5.56 9.88 5.75
C GLU A 60 5.39 8.47 5.19
N PHE A 61 4.63 8.30 4.11
CA PHE A 61 4.46 7.00 3.46
C PHE A 61 5.81 6.42 3.01
N LEU A 62 6.63 7.21 2.33
CA LEU A 62 7.96 6.79 1.89
C LEU A 62 8.89 6.48 3.07
N ARG A 63 8.82 7.27 4.15
CA ARG A 63 9.56 6.98 5.38
C ARG A 63 9.15 5.65 6.00
N ALA A 64 7.84 5.37 6.08
CA ALA A 64 7.32 4.11 6.60
C ALA A 64 7.80 2.92 5.73
N GLU A 65 7.73 3.04 4.41
CA GLU A 65 8.21 2.04 3.45
C GLU A 65 9.70 1.74 3.62
N MET A 66 10.54 2.78 3.66
CA MET A 66 11.99 2.63 3.87
C MET A 66 12.34 2.03 5.23
N SER A 67 11.53 2.30 6.25
CA SER A 67 11.68 1.70 7.58
C SER A 67 11.09 0.30 7.71
N GLN A 68 10.48 -0.22 6.64
CA GLN A 68 9.77 -1.50 6.59
C GLN A 68 8.59 -1.60 7.58
N ASP A 69 8.04 -0.46 8.02
CA ASP A 69 6.79 -0.43 8.78
C ASP A 69 5.61 -0.53 7.80
N TYR A 70 5.37 -1.74 7.30
CA TYR A 70 4.32 -2.02 6.33
C TYR A 70 2.91 -1.83 6.89
N HIS A 71 2.75 -1.88 8.21
CA HIS A 71 1.48 -1.59 8.87
C HIS A 71 1.14 -0.09 8.80
N LEU A 72 2.11 0.78 9.08
CA LEU A 72 1.96 2.22 8.92
C LEU A 72 1.84 2.59 7.44
N ALA A 73 2.70 2.05 6.58
CA ALA A 73 2.67 2.28 5.14
C ALA A 73 1.31 1.94 4.53
N LYS A 74 0.66 0.83 4.95
CA LYS A 74 -0.69 0.47 4.51
C LYS A 74 -1.71 1.56 4.81
N LYS A 75 -1.72 2.08 6.04
CA LYS A 75 -2.65 3.12 6.48
C LYS A 75 -2.44 4.42 5.69
N LEU A 76 -1.19 4.82 5.52
CA LEU A 76 -0.84 6.03 4.77
C LEU A 76 -1.18 5.89 3.28
N CYS A 77 -0.96 4.71 2.69
CA CYS A 77 -1.36 4.41 1.32
C CYS A 77 -2.88 4.49 1.12
N GLN A 78 -3.67 4.03 2.09
CA GLN A 78 -5.13 4.20 2.08
C GLN A 78 -5.52 5.68 2.16
N MET A 79 -4.85 6.47 3.00
CA MET A 79 -5.09 7.91 3.06
C MET A 79 -4.79 8.58 1.72
N ILE A 80 -3.68 8.23 1.06
CA ILE A 80 -3.34 8.74 -0.27
C ILE A 80 -4.46 8.41 -1.26
N LEU A 81 -5.00 7.19 -1.25
CA LEU A 81 -6.11 6.77 -2.12
C LEU A 81 -7.44 7.49 -1.84
N ILE A 82 -7.64 8.05 -0.64
CA ILE A 82 -8.81 8.91 -0.35
C ILE A 82 -8.69 10.24 -1.10
N TYR A 83 -7.48 10.80 -1.16
CA TYR A 83 -7.22 12.03 -1.90
C TYR A 83 -7.16 11.76 -3.41
N GLU A 84 -6.46 10.70 -3.81
CA GLU A 84 -6.17 10.35 -5.19
C GLU A 84 -6.71 8.95 -5.53
N PRO A 85 -8.04 8.79 -5.67
CA PRO A 85 -8.66 7.48 -5.87
C PRO A 85 -8.29 6.82 -7.20
N GLU A 86 -7.85 7.61 -8.18
CA GLU A 86 -7.42 7.13 -9.49
C GLU A 86 -5.90 7.01 -9.65
N ASN A 87 -5.12 7.24 -8.59
CA ASN A 87 -3.66 7.10 -8.61
C ASN A 87 -3.29 5.61 -8.81
N PRO A 88 -2.72 5.22 -9.98
CA PRO A 88 -2.37 3.83 -10.24
C PRO A 88 -1.21 3.36 -9.37
N GLU A 89 -0.23 4.21 -9.08
CA GLU A 89 0.92 3.87 -8.25
C GLU A 89 0.48 3.50 -6.83
N ALA A 90 -0.41 4.28 -6.21
CA ALA A 90 -0.93 4.01 -4.87
C ALA A 90 -1.72 2.69 -4.83
N LYS A 91 -2.44 2.33 -5.89
CA LYS A 91 -3.16 1.04 -6.00
C LYS A 91 -2.17 -0.14 -6.06
N GLU A 92 -1.07 0.01 -6.80
CA GLU A 92 -0.02 -1.00 -6.89
C GLU A 92 0.72 -1.16 -5.55
N PHE A 93 1.13 -0.04 -4.93
CA PHE A 93 1.76 -0.05 -3.61
C PHE A 93 0.87 -0.70 -2.55
N PHE A 94 -0.43 -0.39 -2.56
CA PHE A 94 -1.36 -1.00 -1.61
C PHE A 94 -1.36 -2.53 -1.73
N SER A 95 -1.45 -3.04 -2.96
CA SER A 95 -1.45 -4.49 -3.22
C SER A 95 -0.14 -5.15 -2.79
N LEU A 96 1.00 -4.50 -3.08
CA LEU A 96 2.32 -5.00 -2.68
C LEU A 96 2.49 -5.01 -1.15
N ILE A 97 2.04 -3.96 -0.46
CA ILE A 97 2.10 -3.88 1.01
C ILE A 97 1.25 -4.98 1.66
N GLU A 98 0.08 -5.29 1.10
CA GLU A 98 -0.74 -6.41 1.59
C GLU A 98 -0.04 -7.76 1.42
N GLU A 99 0.64 -7.96 0.29
CA GLU A 99 1.45 -9.16 0.06
C GLU A 99 2.61 -9.27 1.06
N MET A 100 3.35 -8.19 1.29
CA MET A 100 4.46 -8.14 2.24
C MET A 100 4.02 -8.51 3.67
N LEU A 101 2.89 -7.96 4.12
CA LEU A 101 2.32 -8.27 5.44
C LEU A 101 1.88 -9.75 5.54
N LEU A 102 1.37 -10.33 4.44
CA LEU A 102 0.99 -11.73 4.43
C LEU A 102 2.21 -12.66 4.52
N MET A 103 3.28 -12.33 3.78
CA MET A 103 4.55 -13.07 3.85
C MET A 103 5.19 -12.97 5.23
N GLU A 104 5.16 -11.80 5.86
CA GLU A 104 5.63 -11.60 7.23
C GLU A 104 4.90 -12.50 8.21
N LYS A 105 3.56 -12.59 8.12
CA LYS A 105 2.77 -13.48 8.98
C LYS A 105 3.12 -14.95 8.78
N ALA A 106 3.34 -15.38 7.54
CA ALA A 106 3.75 -16.76 7.25
C ALA A 106 5.12 -17.09 7.83
N ARG A 107 6.08 -16.15 7.71
CA ARG A 107 7.44 -16.31 8.25
C ARG A 107 7.47 -16.41 9.77
N ASN A 108 6.66 -15.60 10.47
CA ASN A 108 6.58 -15.66 11.94
C ASN A 108 5.99 -17.00 12.44
N LEU A 109 5.17 -17.69 11.64
CA LEU A 109 4.57 -18.97 12.03
C LEU A 109 5.57 -20.14 11.96
N GLU A 110 6.58 -20.06 11.10
CA GLU A 110 7.64 -21.09 11.00
C GLU A 110 8.62 -21.05 12.18
N GLU A 111 8.66 -19.94 12.94
CA GLU A 111 9.52 -19.78 14.12
C GLU A 111 8.86 -20.29 15.42
N ASP A 112 7.55 -20.55 15.41
CA ASP A 112 6.77 -21.02 16.59
C ASP A 112 6.53 -22.55 16.61
N ASP A 113 6.80 -23.27 15.50
CA ASP A 113 6.59 -24.72 15.39
C ASP A 113 7.77 -25.57 15.94
N GLN A 114 8.58 -25.00 16.84
CA GLN A 114 9.68 -25.70 17.52
C GLN A 114 9.55 -25.76 19.05
N GLY A 115 8.34 -25.64 19.58
CA GLY A 115 8.15 -25.81 21.02
C GLY A 115 6.71 -26.01 21.46
N SER A 116 6.21 -27.24 21.40
CA SER A 116 5.61 -27.88 22.58
C SER A 116 5.33 -29.35 22.30
N GLU A 117 6.30 -30.17 22.69
CA GLU A 117 6.04 -31.54 23.10
C GLU A 117 4.99 -31.57 24.24
N GLU A 118 4.04 -32.47 24.08
CA GLU A 118 3.06 -33.01 25.04
C GLU A 118 3.05 -32.49 26.49
N GLU A 119 1.91 -31.95 26.95
CA GLU A 119 1.16 -32.54 28.07
C GLU A 119 -0.27 -32.01 28.30
N SER A 120 -1.16 -32.98 28.55
CA SER A 120 -2.27 -32.98 29.50
C SER A 120 -3.61 -32.31 29.15
N SER A 121 -4.61 -33.18 28.93
CA SER A 121 -6.03 -32.84 28.98
C SER A 121 -6.44 -32.37 30.38
N GLY A 122 -7.01 -31.17 30.47
CA GLY A 122 -7.65 -30.67 31.68
C GLY A 122 -8.93 -29.95 31.30
N GLU A 123 -10.05 -30.67 31.38
CA GLU A 123 -11.39 -30.11 31.21
C GLU A 123 -11.72 -29.19 32.39
N SER A 124 -12.29 -28.02 32.13
CA SER A 124 -13.17 -27.35 33.11
C SER A 124 -14.11 -26.39 32.41
N GLU A 125 -15.35 -26.84 32.26
CA GLU A 125 -16.55 -26.05 32.11
C GLU A 125 -16.71 -25.10 33.33
N GLY A 126 -17.22 -23.89 33.11
CA GLY A 126 -17.55 -22.92 34.16
C GLY A 126 -17.96 -21.58 33.55
N GLU A 127 -19.18 -21.50 33.03
CA GLU A 127 -20.38 -20.94 33.68
C GLU A 127 -20.49 -19.41 33.56
N SER A 128 -21.61 -19.01 32.96
CA SER A 128 -22.17 -17.67 32.78
C SER A 128 -22.16 -16.77 34.02
N SER A 129 -22.05 -15.45 33.82
CA SER A 129 -23.04 -14.47 34.31
C SER A 129 -22.71 -13.08 33.71
N GLU A 130 -23.50 -12.53 32.79
CA GLU A 130 -24.72 -11.71 33.01
C GLU A 130 -24.42 -10.30 33.58
N LEU A 131 -24.63 -9.28 32.73
CA LEU A 131 -25.22 -7.94 33.01
C LEU A 131 -24.50 -7.05 34.05
N SER A 132 -24.18 -5.76 33.78
CA SER A 132 -25.10 -4.61 33.90
C SER A 132 -24.33 -3.32 33.52
N GLU A 133 -24.80 -2.45 32.63
CA GLU A 133 -25.68 -1.27 32.83
C GLU A 133 -25.02 -0.06 33.55
N GLU A 134 -25.28 1.15 33.02
CA GLU A 134 -25.20 2.50 33.66
C GLU A 134 -23.78 3.14 33.81
N SER A 135 -23.51 4.45 33.80
CA SER A 135 -24.15 5.76 33.57
C SER A 135 -22.97 6.77 33.66
N SER A 136 -22.83 7.87 32.90
CA SER A 136 -23.30 9.24 33.21
C SER A 136 -22.43 10.15 32.32
N ASP A 137 -22.94 10.91 31.35
CA ASP A 137 -23.46 12.30 31.48
C ASP A 137 -22.60 13.20 32.38
N GLU A 138 -21.80 14.09 31.78
CA GLU A 138 -21.39 15.37 32.36
C GLU A 138 -21.25 16.39 31.22
N CYS A 139 -21.96 17.49 31.38
CA CYS A 139 -22.14 18.61 30.48
C CYS A 139 -21.41 19.85 31.04
N GLU A 140 -21.16 20.82 30.16
CA GLU A 140 -20.68 22.20 30.43
C GLU A 140 -19.20 22.29 30.87
N ASP A 141 -18.39 23.30 30.53
CA ASP A 141 -18.66 24.75 30.49
C ASP A 141 -17.50 25.49 29.75
N GLU A 142 -17.84 26.64 29.14
CA GLU A 142 -17.04 27.73 28.50
C GLU A 142 -16.27 27.54 27.17
#